data_AF-A0A194PVF4-F1
#
_entry.id   AF-A0A194PVF4-F1
#
_cell.length_a   1.000
_cell.length_b   1.000
_cell.length_c   1.000
_cell.angle_alpha   90.00
_cell.angle_beta   90.00
_cell.angle_gamma   90.00
#
_symmetry.space_group_name_H-M   'P 1'
#
loop_
_entity.id
_entity.type
_entity.pdbx_description
1 polymer ?
#
loop_
_entity_poly.entity_id
_entity_poly.type
_entity_poly.pdbx_seq_one_letter_code
_entity_poly.pdbx_strand_id
1 'polypeptide(L)' 'MVISGANAVYIVGTFKHLGTDSDFKLYLTTNVTQADFNMGYTMTGTLERGCRATNTFQVTHFAVLRRCDHESHHLKTS' A
#
# COMPACT_ATOMS: atom_id res chain seq x y z
N MET A 1 -11.51 7.23 -4.18
CA MET A 1 -11.88 6.36 -5.33
C MET A 1 -10.95 5.16 -5.32
N VAL A 2 -11.49 3.94 -5.38
CA VAL A 2 -10.68 2.72 -5.57
C VAL A 2 -10.76 2.35 -7.03
N ILE A 3 -9.63 2.37 -7.74
CA ILE A 3 -9.56 1.93 -9.13
C ILE A 3 -8.97 0.52 -9.11
N SER A 4 -9.78 -0.48 -9.44
CA SER A 4 -9.34 -1.86 -9.60
C SER A 4 -9.23 -2.18 -11.08
N GLY A 5 -8.02 -2.47 -11.53
CA GLY A 5 -7.71 -2.81 -12.91
C GLY A 5 -6.20 -2.90 -13.06
N ALA A 6 -5.70 -4.02 -13.60
CA ALA A 6 -4.28 -4.35 -13.78
C ALA A 6 -3.53 -4.88 -12.53
N ASN A 7 -4.10 -5.87 -11.81
CA ASN A 7 -3.37 -6.59 -10.74
C ASN A 7 -2.81 -5.67 -9.64
N ALA A 8 -3.46 -4.52 -9.47
CA ALA A 8 -3.07 -3.47 -8.56
C ALA A 8 -4.31 -2.82 -7.97
N VAL A 9 -4.13 -2.30 -6.77
CA VAL A 9 -5.09 -1.51 -6.02
C VAL A 9 -4.52 -0.12 -5.89
N TYR A 10 -5.29 0.86 -6.34
CA TYR A 10 -4.95 2.26 -6.19
C TYR A 10 -6.02 2.97 -5.35
N ILE A 11 -5.60 3.51 -4.21
CA ILE A 11 -6.47 4.23 -3.27
C ILE A 11 -5.98 5.66 -3.15
N VAL A 12 -6.87 6.59 -3.47
CA VAL A 12 -6.63 8.03 -3.27
C VAL A 12 -7.70 8.55 -2.32
N GLY A 13 -7.27 9.30 -1.32
CA GLY A 13 -8.17 9.80 -0.29
C GLY A 13 -7.70 11.08 0.39
N THR A 14 -8.62 11.62 1.19
CA THR A 14 -8.44 12.81 2.03
C THR A 14 -8.76 12.48 3.48
N PHE A 15 -8.08 13.14 4.42
CA PHE A 15 -8.41 13.08 5.83
C PHE A 15 -9.49 14.09 6.14
N LYS A 16 -10.60 13.62 6.74
CA LYS A 16 -11.71 14.47 7.24
C LYS A 16 -12.32 15.40 6.17
N HIS A 17 -12.09 15.13 4.89
CA HIS A 17 -12.50 15.94 3.75
C HIS A 17 -12.15 17.44 3.87
N LEU A 18 -11.01 17.74 4.50
CA LEU A 18 -10.58 19.11 4.79
C LEU A 18 -10.11 19.90 3.56
N GLY A 19 -10.16 19.34 2.36
CA GLY A 19 -9.71 19.98 1.13
C GLY A 19 -10.11 19.21 -0.12
N THR A 20 -9.94 19.86 -1.27
CA THR A 20 -10.16 19.28 -2.61
C THR A 20 -9.00 18.38 -3.03
N ASP A 21 -7.80 18.66 -2.56
CA ASP A 21 -6.59 17.91 -2.89
C ASP A 21 -6.49 16.63 -2.07
N SER A 22 -5.99 15.58 -2.70
CA SER A 22 -5.82 14.28 -2.04
C SER A 22 -4.67 14.32 -1.03
N ASP A 23 -4.93 13.88 0.20
CA ASP A 23 -3.92 13.88 1.26
C ASP A 23 -3.00 12.66 1.16
N PHE A 24 -3.44 11.58 0.52
CA PHE A 24 -2.62 10.39 0.31
C PHE A 24 -2.97 9.62 -0.95
N LYS A 25 -1.97 8.85 -1.41
CA LYS A 25 -2.09 7.84 -2.46
C LYS A 25 -1.46 6.55 -1.95
N LEU A 26 -2.20 5.46 -1.98
CA LEU A 26 -1.71 4.12 -1.71
C LEU A 26 -1.77 3.32 -3.00
N TYR A 27 -0.63 2.75 -3.37
CA TYR A 27 -0.50 1.82 -4.48
C TYR A 27 -0.06 0.47 -3.92
N LEU A 28 -0.77 -0.60 -4.30
CA LEU A 28 -0.41 -1.98 -4.01
C LEU A 28 -0.53 -2.80 -5.28
N THR A 29 0.42 -3.68 -5.57
CA THR A 29 0.37 -4.59 -6.71
C THR A 29 0.65 -6.02 -6.29
N THR A 30 0.03 -6.98 -6.99
CA THR A 30 0.37 -8.40 -6.87
C THR A 30 1.63 -8.76 -7.67
N ASN A 31 2.19 -7.84 -8.46
CA ASN A 31 3.48 -8.04 -9.10
C ASN A 31 4.61 -7.84 -8.08
N VAL A 32 4.80 -8.85 -7.25
CA VAL A 32 5.78 -8.86 -6.16
C VAL A 32 7.11 -9.42 -6.65
N THR A 33 8.22 -8.94 -6.07
CA THR A 33 9.54 -9.49 -6.36
C THR A 33 9.71 -10.88 -5.74
N GLN A 34 10.69 -11.66 -6.21
CA GLN A 34 10.98 -12.96 -5.60
C GLN A 34 11.37 -12.83 -4.12
N ALA A 35 12.06 -11.75 -3.74
CA ALA A 35 12.43 -11.48 -2.35
C ALA A 35 11.20 -11.23 -1.48
N ASP A 36 10.28 -10.38 -1.96
CA ASP A 36 9.02 -10.09 -1.27
C ASP A 36 8.14 -11.35 -1.13
N PHE A 37 8.09 -12.18 -2.17
CA PHE A 37 7.38 -13.45 -2.13
C PHE A 37 7.96 -14.39 -1.07
N ASN A 38 9.29 -14.50 -0.99
CA ASN A 38 9.98 -15.31 0.01
C ASN A 38 9.75 -14.79 1.44
N MET A 39 9.49 -13.49 1.60
CA MET A 39 9.08 -12.88 2.88
C MET A 39 7.59 -13.07 3.22
N GLY A 40 6.83 -13.75 2.34
CA GLY A 40 5.42 -14.05 2.54
C GLY A 40 4.48 -12.92 2.13
N TYR A 41 4.90 -11.97 1.29
CA TYR A 41 4.03 -10.90 0.80
C TYR A 41 3.23 -11.33 -0.43
N THR A 42 1.93 -11.04 -0.42
CA THR A 42 1.03 -11.25 -1.57
C THR A 42 0.84 -9.99 -2.40
N MET A 43 1.07 -8.82 -1.81
CA MET A 43 1.08 -7.54 -2.51
C MET A 43 2.11 -6.62 -1.87
N THR A 44 2.74 -5.80 -2.69
CA THR A 44 3.70 -4.77 -2.25
C THR A 44 3.42 -3.44 -2.94
N GLY A 45 3.91 -2.35 -2.38
CA GLY A 45 3.80 -1.04 -2.99
C GLY A 45 4.15 0.08 -2.02
N THR A 46 3.55 1.24 -2.22
CA THR A 46 3.99 2.49 -1.58
C THR A 46 2.82 3.32 -1.09
N LEU A 47 3.04 4.00 0.04
CA LEU A 47 2.17 5.05 0.55
C LEU A 47 2.84 6.41 0.33
N GLU A 48 2.15 7.27 -0.41
CA GLU A 48 2.55 8.64 -0.65
C GLU A 48 1.66 9.61 0.13
N ARG A 49 2.28 10.62 0.73
CA ARG A 49 1.59 11.74 1.38
C ARG A 49 1.60 12.95 0.46
N GLY A 50 0.44 13.61 0.32
CA GLY A 50 0.31 14.88 -0.38
C GLY A 50 0.86 16.05 0.45
N CYS A 51 1.63 16.92 -0.17
CA CYS A 51 2.05 18.21 0.37
C CYS A 51 1.18 19.31 -0.22
N ARG A 52 0.36 19.96 0.62
CA ARG A 52 -0.56 21.03 0.18
C ARG A 52 0.14 22.28 -0.34
N ALA A 53 1.34 22.58 0.17
CA ALA A 53 2.08 23.77 -0.23
C ALA A 53 2.65 23.66 -1.66
N THR A 54 3.03 22.45 -2.07
CA THR A 54 3.71 22.20 -3.35
C THR A 54 2.87 21.41 -4.35
N ASN A 55 1.69 20.93 -3.92
CA ASN A 55 0.82 20.01 -4.67
C ASN A 55 1.57 18.78 -5.21
N THR A 56 2.54 18.28 -4.45
CA THR A 56 3.34 17.09 -4.80
C THR A 56 3.08 15.96 -3.82
N PHE A 57 3.32 14.73 -4.27
CA PHE A 57 3.28 13.53 -3.44
C PHE A 57 4.70 13.08 -3.11
N GLN A 58 4.90 12.69 -1.86
CA GLN A 58 6.16 12.10 -1.42
C GLN A 58 5.92 10.72 -0.84
N VAL A 59 6.66 9.73 -1.32
CA VAL A 59 6.67 8.38 -0.74
C VAL A 59 7.15 8.47 0.70
N THR A 60 6.38 7.88 1.60
CA THR A 60 6.68 7.88 3.04
C THR A 60 6.92 6.48 3.59
N HIS A 61 6.23 5.47 3.05
CA HIS A 61 6.31 4.11 3.56
C HIS A 61 6.25 3.09 2.43
N PHE A 62 6.89 1.94 2.68
CA PHE A 62 6.61 0.71 1.97
C PHE A 62 5.36 0.06 2.56
N ALA A 63 4.44 -0.38 1.69
CA ALA A 63 3.18 -0.99 2.07
C ALA A 63 3.15 -2.44 1.58
N VAL A 64 2.72 -3.35 2.45
CA VAL A 64 2.67 -4.78 2.14
C VAL A 64 1.39 -5.42 2.64
N LEU A 65 0.93 -6.44 1.94
CA LEU A 65 -0.05 -7.39 2.43
C LEU A 65 0.60 -8.76 2.53
N ARG A 66 0.49 -9.40 3.70
CA ARG A 66 1.00 -10.75 3.93
C ARG A 66 0.01 -11.81 3.44
N ARG A 67 0.53 -12.94 3.01
CA ARG A 67 -0.27 -14.12 2.68
C ARG A 67 -0.84 -14.73 3.96
N CYS A 68 -2.10 -15.15 3.94
CA CYS A 68 -2.79 -15.69 5.11
C CYS A 68 -2.18 -17.00 5.62
N ASP A 69 -1.59 -17.80 4.73
CA ASP A 69 -0.93 -19.06 5.08
C ASP A 69 0.42 -18.86 5.78
N HIS A 70 1.06 -17.69 5.62
CA HIS A 70 2.34 -17.36 6.24
C HIS A 70 2.22 -16.97 7.73
N GLU A 71 1.06 -16.49 8.18
CA GLU A 71 0.81 -16.15 9.60
C GLU A 71 0.76 -17.41 10.49
N SER A 72 0.34 -18.55 9.93
CA SER A 72 0.11 -19.81 10.66
C SER A 72 1.40 -20.45 11.18
N HIS A 73 2.57 -20.04 10.68
CA HIS A 73 3.87 -20.53 11.12
C HIS A 73 4.49 -19.70 12.25
N HIS A 74 4.01 -18.48 12.51
CA HIS A 74 4.57 -17.62 13.57
C HIS A 74 3.85 -17.76 14.92
N LEU A 75 2.63 -18.30 14.95
CA LEU A 75 1.87 -18.47 16.20
C LEU A 75 2.12 -19.80 16.93
N LYS A 76 2.89 -20.74 16.37
CA LYS A 76 3.16 -22.04 17.01
C LYS A 76 4.45 -22.09 17.84
N THR A 77 5.08 -20.95 18.07
CA THR A 77 6.38 -20.87 18.76
C THR A 77 6.44 -19.83 19.89
N SER A 78 5.28 -19.46 20.47
CA SER A 78 5.22 -18.73 21.75
C SER A 78 4.61 -19.57 22.85
#